data_AF-A0A956F0L9-F1
#
_entry.id   AF-A0A956F0L9-F1
#
_cell.length_a   1.000
_cell.length_b   1.000
_cell.length_c   1.000
_cell.angle_alpha   90.00
_cell.angle_beta   90.00
_cell.angle_gamma   90.00
#
_symmetry.space_group_name_H-M   'P 1'
#
loop_
_entity.id
_entity.type
_entity.pdbx_description
1 polymer ?
#
loop_
_entity_poly.entity_id
_entity_poly.type
_entity_poly.pdbx_seq_one_letter_code
_entity_poly.pdbx_strand_id
1 'polypeptide(L)'
;MTKPANDLGEAELQRAEWAELLDLLKKPRSVVGQTPARVVHRENKLRVLRYTPRPEGISHKTPIVIVPSLINRNYVLDLLPGKSFVEFLVEQGHDVYMIDWGTPTAEDRHLDFDVYCDRYISRAIRAARRHSGA
;
A
#
# COMPACT_ATOMS: atom_id res chain seq x y z
N MET A 1 4.34 -62.63 7.59
CA MET A 1 4.10 -61.86 8.83
C MET A 1 3.86 -60.42 8.44
N THR A 2 2.60 -60.03 8.57
CA THR A 2 2.02 -58.73 8.23
C THR A 2 2.53 -57.64 9.17
N LYS A 3 2.84 -56.47 8.62
CA LYS A 3 2.80 -55.21 9.38
C LYS A 3 2.00 -54.19 8.56
N PRO A 4 0.66 -54.13 8.71
CA PRO A 4 -0.16 -53.08 8.14
C PRO A 4 -0.47 -52.10 9.26
N ALA A 5 0.28 -50.99 9.36
CA ALA A 5 0.00 -50.00 10.40
C ALA A 5 0.48 -48.56 10.11
N ASN A 6 1.32 -48.31 9.11
CA ASN A 6 1.88 -46.96 8.89
C ASN A 6 1.27 -46.20 7.71
N ASP A 7 0.74 -46.90 6.70
CA ASP A 7 0.30 -46.28 5.44
C ASP A 7 -1.02 -45.48 5.58
N LEU A 8 -1.87 -45.85 6.53
CA LEU A 8 -3.14 -45.16 6.79
C LEU A 8 -2.93 -43.80 7.47
N GLY A 9 -1.96 -43.71 8.39
CA GLY A 9 -1.63 -42.46 9.08
C GLY A 9 -0.95 -41.44 8.17
N GLU A 10 -0.07 -41.89 7.28
CA GLU A 10 0.57 -41.02 6.27
C GLU A 10 -0.45 -40.47 5.27
N ALA A 11 -1.38 -41.29 4.78
CA ALA A 11 -2.44 -40.84 3.89
C ALA A 11 -3.41 -39.86 4.55
N GLU A 12 -3.70 -40.04 5.84
CA GLU A 12 -4.51 -39.11 6.64
C GLU A 12 -3.81 -37.77 6.90
N LEU A 13 -2.51 -37.81 7.24
CA LEU A 13 -1.67 -36.61 7.39
C LEU A 13 -1.59 -35.83 6.08
N GLN A 14 -1.33 -36.51 4.97
CA GLN A 14 -1.25 -35.88 3.66
C GLN A 14 -2.61 -35.27 3.26
N ARG A 15 -3.73 -35.95 3.54
CA ARG A 15 -5.08 -35.38 3.33
C ARG A 15 -5.34 -34.15 4.20
N ALA A 16 -4.88 -34.15 5.45
CA ALA A 16 -5.03 -33.01 6.35
C ALA A 16 -4.20 -31.80 5.88
N GLU A 17 -2.95 -32.02 5.46
CA GLU A 17 -2.08 -30.98 4.88
C GLU A 17 -2.69 -30.39 3.60
N TRP A 18 -3.20 -31.24 2.70
CA TRP A 18 -3.90 -30.78 1.50
C TRP A 18 -5.19 -30.02 1.83
N ALA A 19 -5.92 -30.43 2.86
CA ALA A 19 -7.12 -29.72 3.31
C ALA A 19 -6.79 -28.32 3.86
N GLU A 20 -5.71 -28.17 4.65
CA GLU A 20 -5.25 -26.86 5.12
C GLU A 20 -4.77 -25.96 3.97
N LEU A 21 -4.03 -26.52 3.00
CA LEU A 21 -3.60 -25.76 1.83
C LEU A 21 -4.79 -25.26 1.01
N LEU A 22 -5.79 -26.12 0.79
CA LEU A 22 -7.03 -25.74 0.10
C LEU A 22 -7.83 -24.71 0.89
N ASP A 23 -7.81 -24.74 2.22
CA ASP A 23 -8.41 -23.71 3.06
C ASP A 23 -7.67 -22.38 2.93
N LEU A 24 -6.33 -22.40 2.91
CA LEU A 24 -5.51 -21.21 2.70
C LEU A 24 -5.83 -20.52 1.36
N LEU A 25 -6.05 -21.32 0.30
CA LEU A 25 -6.45 -20.80 -1.01
C LEU A 25 -7.84 -20.15 -1.02
N LYS A 26 -8.72 -20.53 -0.08
CA LYS A 26 -10.06 -19.94 0.08
C LYS A 26 -10.06 -18.70 0.95
N LYS A 27 -8.99 -18.43 1.72
CA LYS A 27 -8.94 -17.26 2.60
C LYS A 27 -9.02 -15.96 1.77
N PRO A 28 -9.92 -15.03 2.13
CA PRO A 28 -10.01 -13.76 1.44
C PRO A 28 -8.70 -12.99 1.61
N ARG A 29 -8.34 -12.21 0.59
CA ARG A 29 -7.19 -11.31 0.67
C ARG A 29 -7.37 -10.35 1.84
N SER A 30 -6.31 -10.16 2.62
CA SER A 30 -6.29 -9.18 3.70
C SER A 30 -6.55 -7.78 3.15
N VAL A 31 -7.36 -7.01 3.87
CA VAL A 31 -7.62 -5.60 3.55
C VAL A 31 -6.40 -4.78 3.96
N VAL A 32 -5.84 -4.03 3.02
CA VAL A 32 -4.64 -3.20 3.19
C VAL A 32 -4.95 -1.73 2.91
N GLY A 33 -4.02 -0.81 3.25
CA GLY A 33 -4.19 0.62 2.98
C GLY A 33 -5.24 1.28 3.86
N GLN A 34 -5.29 0.88 5.14
CA GLN A 34 -6.36 1.26 6.05
C GLN A 34 -6.12 2.59 6.78
N THR A 35 -4.95 3.21 6.62
CA THR A 35 -4.68 4.51 7.26
C THR A 35 -5.62 5.57 6.65
N PRO A 36 -6.43 6.29 7.45
CA PRO A 36 -7.40 7.22 6.92
C PRO A 36 -6.77 8.29 6.03
N ALA A 37 -7.21 8.35 4.78
CA ALA A 37 -6.70 9.30 3.80
C ALA A 37 -7.81 9.89 2.95
N ARG A 38 -7.54 11.08 2.40
CA ARG A 38 -8.38 11.75 1.41
C ARG A 38 -7.56 12.14 0.19
N VAL A 39 -8.21 12.17 -0.97
CA VAL A 39 -7.55 12.62 -2.19
C VAL A 39 -7.54 14.15 -2.23
N VAL A 40 -6.36 14.74 -2.38
CA VAL A 40 -6.18 16.21 -2.46
C VAL A 40 -5.82 16.69 -3.87
N HIS A 41 -5.40 15.78 -4.75
CA HIS A 41 -5.14 16.07 -6.15
C HIS A 41 -5.40 14.83 -7.01
N ARG A 42 -5.86 15.05 -8.25
CA ARG A 42 -6.03 14.02 -9.27
C ARG A 42 -5.49 14.53 -10.60
N GLU A 43 -4.78 13.67 -11.31
CA GLU A 43 -4.36 13.89 -12.69
C GLU A 43 -4.35 12.54 -13.40
N ASN A 44 -5.21 12.35 -14.41
CA ASN A 44 -5.42 11.04 -15.04
C ASN A 44 -5.73 9.97 -13.95
N LYS A 45 -4.99 8.86 -13.92
CA LYS A 45 -5.08 7.79 -12.92
C LYS A 45 -4.35 8.13 -11.61
N LEU A 46 -3.46 9.13 -11.64
CA LEU A 46 -2.69 9.55 -10.48
C LEU A 46 -3.58 10.25 -9.46
N ARG A 47 -3.41 9.89 -8.19
CA ARG A 47 -4.03 10.54 -7.04
C ARG A 47 -2.94 10.93 -6.05
N VAL A 48 -3.07 12.09 -5.41
CA VAL A 48 -2.28 12.43 -4.23
C VAL A 48 -3.17 12.24 -3.01
N LEU A 49 -2.80 11.28 -2.18
CA LEU A 49 -3.46 10.99 -0.91
C LEU A 49 -2.84 11.89 0.16
N ARG A 50 -3.67 12.51 1.00
CA ARG A 50 -3.26 13.11 2.27
C ARG A 50 -3.82 12.26 3.39
N TYR A 51 -2.96 11.83 4.30
CA TYR A 51 -3.36 11.07 5.48
C TYR A 51 -3.81 12.01 6.59
N THR A 52 -4.89 11.65 7.28
CA THR A 52 -5.46 12.47 8.35
C THR A 52 -4.49 12.45 9.53
N PRO A 53 -3.94 13.61 9.95
CA PRO A 53 -3.09 13.68 11.12
C PRO A 53 -3.83 13.17 12.36
N ARG A 54 -3.18 12.35 13.18
CA ARG A 54 -3.64 12.01 14.54
C ARG A 54 -2.62 12.47 15.58
N PRO A 55 -2.36 13.77 15.70
CA PRO A 55 -1.31 14.22 16.60
C PRO A 55 -1.79 14.10 18.05
N GLU A 56 -1.20 13.19 18.81
CA GLU A 56 -0.96 13.42 20.23
C GLU A 56 0.47 13.98 20.34
N GLY A 57 0.63 15.30 20.46
CA GLY A 57 1.94 15.94 20.63
C GLY A 57 2.42 16.81 19.47
N ILE A 58 3.68 16.65 19.07
CA ILE A 58 4.43 17.55 18.17
C ILE A 58 3.79 17.59 16.78
N SER A 59 3.70 18.78 16.19
CA SER A 59 3.27 18.98 14.81
C SER A 59 4.41 19.53 13.97
N HIS A 60 4.84 18.77 12.95
CA HIS A 60 5.91 19.18 12.05
C HIS A 60 5.36 20.10 10.95
N LYS A 61 6.02 21.26 10.76
CA LYS A 61 5.60 22.24 9.75
C LYS A 61 5.85 21.79 8.31
N THR A 62 6.93 21.03 8.09
CA THR A 62 7.31 20.57 6.75
C THR A 62 6.60 19.26 6.43
N PRO A 63 5.79 19.19 5.36
CA PRO A 63 5.10 17.97 4.97
C PRO A 63 6.06 16.95 4.36
N ILE A 64 5.69 15.67 4.42
CA ILE A 64 6.39 14.57 3.75
C ILE A 64 5.58 14.16 2.53
N VAL A 65 6.22 14.10 1.36
CA VAL A 65 5.62 13.57 0.12
C VAL A 65 6.31 12.26 -0.24
N ILE A 66 5.57 11.17 -0.13
CA ILE A 66 6.04 9.82 -0.44
C ILE A 66 5.81 9.53 -1.92
N VAL A 67 6.88 9.16 -2.61
CA VAL A 67 6.89 8.71 -4.00
C VAL A 67 7.16 7.20 -4.01
N PRO A 68 6.14 6.34 -4.10
CA PRO A 68 6.35 4.90 -4.09
C PRO A 68 6.86 4.40 -5.45
N SER A 69 7.35 3.16 -5.47
CA SER A 69 7.72 2.46 -6.72
C SER A 69 6.59 2.50 -7.75
N LEU A 70 6.94 2.61 -9.04
CA LEU A 70 6.00 2.51 -10.15
C LEU A 70 5.48 1.08 -10.39
N ILE A 71 6.22 0.07 -9.90
CA ILE A 71 5.89 -1.35 -10.12
C ILE A 71 4.89 -1.83 -9.06
N ASN A 72 5.13 -1.47 -7.80
CA ASN A 72 4.33 -1.93 -6.68
C ASN A 72 3.20 -0.94 -6.37
N ARG A 73 2.11 -1.47 -5.81
CA ARG A 73 1.03 -0.61 -5.31
C ARG A 73 1.49 0.15 -4.07
N ASN A 74 1.01 1.38 -3.94
CA ASN A 74 1.35 2.30 -2.86
C ASN A 74 1.10 1.72 -1.45
N TYR A 75 0.11 0.83 -1.29
CA TYR A 75 -0.19 0.18 -0.01
C TYR A 75 0.95 -0.68 0.55
N VAL A 76 2.04 -0.93 -0.18
CA VAL A 76 3.25 -1.56 0.39
C VAL A 76 3.85 -0.74 1.55
N LEU A 77 3.62 0.58 1.55
CA LEU A 77 4.01 1.48 2.64
C LEU A 77 2.89 1.68 3.68
N ASP A 78 1.71 1.13 3.42
CA ASP A 78 0.51 1.24 4.26
C ASP A 78 -0.21 -0.12 4.32
N LEU A 79 0.46 -1.15 4.84
CA LEU A 79 0.00 -2.53 4.73
C LEU A 79 -1.17 -2.84 5.68
N LEU A 80 -0.88 -3.04 6.96
CA LEU A 80 -1.86 -3.38 7.98
C LEU A 80 -1.72 -2.40 9.15
N PRO A 81 -2.78 -2.20 9.97
CA PRO A 81 -2.65 -1.46 11.22
C PRO A 81 -1.51 -2.01 12.09
N GLY A 82 -0.67 -1.14 12.63
CA GLY A 82 0.56 -1.48 13.37
C GLY A 82 1.71 -1.98 12.49
N LYS A 83 1.52 -2.08 11.17
CA LYS A 83 2.53 -2.45 10.15
C LYS A 83 2.50 -1.47 8.97
N SER A 84 2.13 -0.23 9.22
CA SER A 84 2.07 0.82 8.22
C SER A 84 3.13 1.87 8.53
N PHE A 85 4.01 2.11 7.54
CA PHE A 85 5.01 3.18 7.65
C PHE A 85 4.34 4.55 7.60
N VAL A 86 3.27 4.67 6.81
CA VAL A 86 2.47 5.90 6.75
C VAL A 86 1.78 6.19 8.07
N GLU A 87 1.14 5.19 8.68
CA GLU A 87 0.52 5.30 10.02
C GLU A 87 1.54 5.80 11.04
N PHE A 88 2.71 5.16 11.09
CA PHE A 88 3.80 5.57 11.97
C PHE A 88 4.17 7.05 11.79
N LEU A 89 4.41 7.52 10.55
CA LEU A 89 4.78 8.92 10.30
C LEU A 89 3.68 9.90 10.72
N VAL A 90 2.42 9.54 10.51
CA VAL A 90 1.26 10.35 10.91
C VAL A 90 1.18 10.45 12.44
N GLU A 91 1.42 9.35 13.15
CA GLU A 91 1.46 9.31 14.61
C GLU A 91 2.65 10.11 15.19
N GLN A 92 3.78 10.18 14.47
CA GLN A 92 4.90 11.06 14.82
C GLN A 92 4.61 12.55 14.53
N GLY A 93 3.42 12.90 14.03
CA GLY A 93 3.01 14.29 13.86
C GLY A 93 3.42 14.94 12.53
N HIS A 94 3.78 14.13 11.53
CA HIS A 94 4.03 14.63 10.17
C HIS A 94 2.72 14.78 9.37
N ASP A 95 2.64 15.82 8.53
CA ASP A 95 1.62 15.93 7.49
C ASP A 95 2.07 15.09 6.28
N VAL A 96 1.50 13.90 6.13
CA VAL A 96 1.97 12.89 5.16
C VAL A 96 1.09 12.88 3.91
N TYR A 97 1.74 12.92 2.76
CA TYR A 97 1.15 12.77 1.44
C TYR A 97 1.78 11.56 0.74
N MET A 98 1.00 10.82 -0.05
CA MET A 98 1.53 9.73 -0.88
C MET A 98 0.94 9.80 -2.28
N ILE A 99 1.81 9.62 -3.28
CA ILE A 99 1.37 9.43 -4.65
C ILE A 99 0.80 8.02 -4.81
N ASP A 100 -0.40 7.93 -5.35
CA ASP A 100 -0.96 6.71 -5.91
C ASP A 100 -0.98 6.85 -7.43
N TRP A 101 -0.15 6.06 -8.12
CA TRP A 101 -0.03 6.07 -9.57
C TRP A 101 -1.29 5.57 -10.30
N GLY A 102 -2.17 4.87 -9.58
CA GLY A 102 -3.28 4.15 -10.18
C GLY A 102 -2.81 2.90 -10.93
N THR A 103 -3.62 2.46 -11.89
CA THR A 103 -3.32 1.28 -12.71
C THR A 103 -3.05 1.72 -14.14
N PRO A 104 -1.88 1.40 -14.72
CA PRO A 104 -1.61 1.73 -16.11
C PRO A 104 -2.56 0.99 -17.05
N THR A 105 -2.98 1.66 -18.11
CA THR A 105 -3.79 1.09 -19.20
C THR A 105 -3.10 1.32 -20.55
N ALA A 106 -3.68 0.80 -21.64
CA ALA A 106 -3.13 0.97 -22.99
C ALA A 106 -2.95 2.45 -23.41
N GLU A 107 -3.72 3.36 -22.82
CA GLU A 107 -3.62 4.81 -23.05
C GLU A 107 -2.29 5.39 -22.56
N ASP A 108 -1.64 4.74 -21.59
CA ASP A 108 -0.42 5.22 -20.96
C ASP A 108 0.85 4.76 -21.71
N ARG A 109 0.70 4.09 -22.87
CA ARG A 109 1.82 3.54 -23.67
C ARG A 109 2.84 4.57 -24.18
N HIS A 110 2.50 5.85 -24.11
CA HIS A 110 3.34 6.95 -24.56
C HIS A 110 3.91 7.75 -23.38
N LEU A 111 3.67 7.32 -22.14
CA LEU A 111 4.32 7.91 -20.98
C LEU A 111 5.77 7.42 -20.93
N ASP A 112 6.70 8.37 -20.94
CA ASP A 112 8.11 8.15 -20.66
C ASP A 112 8.43 8.49 -19.21
N PHE A 113 9.66 8.21 -18.80
CA PHE A 113 10.13 8.45 -17.45
C PHE A 113 10.13 9.96 -17.10
N ASP A 114 10.42 10.81 -18.08
CA ASP A 114 10.44 12.27 -17.91
C ASP A 114 9.06 12.81 -17.52
N VAL A 115 7.98 12.26 -18.08
CA VAL A 115 6.62 12.60 -17.65
C VAL A 115 6.38 12.25 -16.18
N TYR A 116 6.89 11.12 -15.69
CA TYR A 116 6.75 10.78 -14.27
C TYR A 116 7.54 11.75 -13.37
N CYS A 117 8.80 12.01 -13.70
CA CYS A 117 9.67 12.88 -12.92
C CYS A 117 9.29 14.36 -13.00
N ASP A 118 9.29 14.93 -14.20
CA ASP A 118 9.21 16.37 -14.40
C ASP A 118 7.78 16.88 -14.30
N ARG A 119 6.80 16.06 -14.66
CA ARG A 119 5.39 16.45 -14.64
C ARG A 119 4.68 15.91 -13.40
N TYR A 120 4.57 14.59 -13.24
CA TYR A 120 3.71 14.01 -12.21
C TYR A 120 4.23 14.23 -10.79
N ILE A 121 5.49 13.90 -10.50
CA ILE A 121 6.07 14.11 -9.17
C ILE A 121 6.10 15.61 -8.83
N SER A 122 6.59 16.44 -9.76
CA SER A 122 6.61 17.90 -9.58
C SER A 122 5.23 18.48 -9.26
N ARG A 123 4.18 18.06 -9.98
CA ARG A 123 2.82 18.54 -9.73
C ARG A 123 2.23 18.01 -8.43
N ALA A 124 2.54 16.77 -8.05
CA ALA A 124 2.16 16.20 -6.76
C ALA A 124 2.79 16.98 -5.60
N ILE A 125 4.08 17.29 -5.67
CA ILE A 125 4.78 18.12 -4.67
C ILE A 125 4.15 19.51 -4.59
N ARG A 126 3.89 20.16 -5.73
CA ARG A 126 3.21 21.48 -5.76
C ARG A 126 1.81 21.40 -5.15
N ALA A 127 1.06 20.32 -5.39
CA ALA A 127 -0.26 20.13 -4.82
C ALA A 127 -0.19 19.94 -3.30
N ALA A 128 0.74 19.11 -2.81
CA ALA A 128 0.98 18.94 -1.39
C ALA A 128 1.36 20.26 -0.72
N ARG A 129 2.30 21.01 -1.31
CA ARG A 129 2.73 22.32 -0.83
C ARG A 129 1.58 23.33 -0.75
N ARG A 130 0.77 23.45 -1.81
CA ARG A 130 -0.42 24.33 -1.81
C ARG A 130 -1.43 23.92 -0.75
N HIS A 131 -1.63 22.62 -0.56
CA HIS A 131 -2.59 22.11 0.41
C HIS A 131 -2.08 22.31 1.85
N SER A 132 -0.80 22.08 2.13
CA SER A 132 -0.20 22.20 3.46
C SER A 132 0.05 23.66 3.88
N GLY A 133 0.16 24.58 2.93
CA GLY A 133 0.50 25.99 3.18
C GLY A 133 2.00 26.23 3.44
N ALA A 134 2.86 25.29 3.02
CA ALA A 134 4.31 25.38 3.18
C ALA A 134 5.02 26.10 2.00
#